data_AF-A0A7C2HCK9-F1
#
_entry.id   AF-A0A7C2HCK9-F1
#
_cell.length_a   1.000
_cell.length_b   1.000
_cell.length_c   1.000
_cell.angle_alpha   90.00
_cell.angle_beta   90.00
_cell.angle_gamma   90.00
#
_symmetry.space_group_name_H-M   'P 1'
#
loop_
_entity.id
_entity.type
_entity.pdbx_description
1 polymer ?
#
loop_
_entity_poly.entity_id
_entity_poly.type
_entity_poly.pdbx_seq_one_letter_code
_entity_poly.pdbx_strand_id
1 'polypeptide(L)'
;MAKASIPVDLFNPGQVFACMGFLEAADVLIGNALGGFEWSYGGEPRFAIQADGAGDPFGVVLDFLSKGRLKRLAPKGYVEPSESVGKKQPKKNESKPREEERKSGDGPVLTIETFPAREADRLALPLRIKHDGRHLDITHWCDGSSRNSFKLFAGQQRSNGIAQQMLDAIRQLRDRLGERLIVDPLGPTVPLGGSSFKFDPRKSWTGIDAGYSPDEQSHDVHASPVVEVLAAIGLEHTRPDEFETRNVRYGVWGASLPLLLARPALAGVSVGVPMRVFRFILDLAGKNKIVTFAQEETS
;
A
#
# COMPACT_ATOMS: atom_id res chain seq x y z
N MET A 1 -7.31 -24.30 11.93
CA MET A 1 -7.52 -23.20 10.99
C MET A 1 -8.43 -22.18 11.64
N ALA A 2 -7.97 -20.94 11.75
CA ALA A 2 -8.76 -19.83 12.24
C ALA A 2 -9.45 -19.13 11.07
N LYS A 3 -10.68 -18.66 11.27
CA LYS A 3 -11.42 -17.84 10.30
C LYS A 3 -11.85 -16.54 10.97
N ALA A 4 -11.64 -15.42 10.29
CA ALA A 4 -12.11 -14.11 10.71
C ALA A 4 -12.61 -13.32 9.50
N SER A 5 -13.37 -12.24 9.72
CA SER A 5 -13.75 -11.30 8.67
C SER A 5 -13.80 -9.86 9.15
N ILE A 6 -13.50 -8.94 8.25
CA ILE A 6 -13.46 -7.49 8.49
C ILE A 6 -14.40 -6.76 7.54
N PRO A 7 -14.95 -5.58 7.90
CA PRO A 7 -15.71 -4.75 6.98
C PRO A 7 -14.81 -4.24 5.84
N VAL A 8 -15.39 -4.05 4.66
CA VAL A 8 -14.69 -3.51 3.49
C VAL A 8 -15.64 -2.68 2.62
N ASP A 9 -15.18 -1.53 2.17
CA ASP A 9 -15.83 -0.76 1.12
C ASP A 9 -15.33 -1.21 -0.25
N LEU A 10 -16.20 -1.91 -1.00
CA LEU A 10 -15.87 -2.41 -2.33
C LEU A 10 -15.67 -1.30 -3.37
N PHE A 11 -16.12 -0.07 -3.11
CA PHE A 11 -15.89 1.10 -3.97
C PHE A 11 -14.58 1.82 -3.65
N ASN A 12 -13.87 1.41 -2.60
CA ASN A 12 -12.55 1.91 -2.28
C ASN A 12 -11.49 0.91 -2.80
N PRO A 13 -10.84 1.17 -3.96
CA PRO A 13 -9.84 0.26 -4.53
C PRO A 13 -8.70 -0.03 -3.56
N GLY A 14 -8.27 0.95 -2.76
CA GLY A 14 -7.25 0.77 -1.74
C GLY A 14 -7.62 -0.30 -0.72
N GLN A 15 -8.86 -0.30 -0.24
CA GLN A 15 -9.33 -1.30 0.71
C GLN A 15 -9.37 -2.70 0.10
N VAL A 16 -9.79 -2.82 -1.16
CA VAL A 16 -9.81 -4.10 -1.88
C VAL A 16 -8.39 -4.63 -2.10
N PHE A 17 -7.45 -3.77 -2.46
CA PHE A 17 -6.03 -4.13 -2.57
C PHE A 17 -5.43 -4.49 -1.21
N ALA A 18 -5.84 -3.80 -0.13
CA ALA A 18 -5.44 -4.13 1.23
C ALA A 18 -5.97 -5.50 1.69
N CYS A 19 -7.17 -5.89 1.26
CA CYS A 19 -7.69 -7.25 1.48
C CYS A 19 -6.80 -8.30 0.82
N MET A 20 -6.37 -8.08 -0.42
CA MET A 20 -5.35 -8.92 -1.07
C MET A 20 -4.04 -8.93 -0.28
N GLY A 21 -3.59 -7.78 0.24
CA GLY A 21 -2.40 -7.67 1.08
C GLY A 21 -2.49 -8.45 2.38
N PHE A 22 -3.66 -8.45 3.04
CA PHE A 22 -3.90 -9.29 4.21
C PHE A 22 -3.82 -10.78 3.84
N LEU A 23 -4.37 -11.18 2.69
CA LEU A 23 -4.33 -12.57 2.24
C LEU A 23 -2.90 -13.03 1.94
N GLU A 24 -2.12 -12.23 1.21
CA GLU A 24 -0.69 -12.48 0.92
C GLU A 24 0.12 -12.56 2.22
N ALA A 25 -0.08 -11.61 3.14
CA ALA A 25 0.62 -11.58 4.41
C ALA A 25 0.23 -12.77 5.30
N ALA A 26 -1.05 -13.12 5.37
CA ALA A 26 -1.51 -14.28 6.13
C ALA A 26 -0.89 -15.57 5.57
N ASP A 27 -0.84 -15.77 4.25
CA ASP A 27 -0.22 -16.98 3.70
C ASP A 27 1.25 -17.10 4.08
N VAL A 28 2.02 -16.01 4.00
CA VAL A 28 3.44 -15.99 4.39
C VAL A 28 3.63 -16.19 5.90
N LEU A 29 2.75 -15.63 6.73
CA LEU A 29 2.90 -15.61 8.18
C LEU A 29 2.27 -16.80 8.88
N ILE A 30 1.23 -17.42 8.35
CA ILE A 30 0.53 -18.51 9.03
C ILE A 30 0.32 -19.72 8.14
N GLY A 31 0.33 -19.56 6.81
CA GLY A 31 0.27 -20.65 5.85
C GLY A 31 -1.16 -21.02 5.43
N ASN A 32 -1.29 -21.51 4.20
CA ASN A 32 -2.51 -22.05 3.61
C ASN A 32 -3.70 -21.08 3.71
N ALA A 33 -3.46 -19.80 3.40
CA ALA A 33 -4.50 -18.80 3.51
C ALA A 33 -5.47 -18.84 2.32
N LEU A 34 -6.77 -18.82 2.64
CA LEU A 34 -7.88 -18.70 1.72
C LEU A 34 -8.63 -17.41 2.04
N GLY A 35 -8.96 -16.62 1.01
CA GLY A 35 -9.63 -15.33 1.17
C GLY A 35 -10.81 -15.16 0.24
N GLY A 36 -11.83 -14.43 0.66
CA GLY A 36 -13.01 -14.16 -0.14
C GLY A 36 -13.79 -12.97 0.35
N PHE A 37 -14.45 -12.27 -0.57
CA PHE A 37 -15.36 -11.20 -0.18
C PHE A 37 -16.77 -11.78 -0.01
N GLU A 38 -17.42 -11.36 1.06
CA GLU A 38 -18.77 -11.74 1.42
C GLU A 38 -19.67 -10.52 1.16
N TRP A 39 -20.48 -10.59 0.11
CA TRP A 39 -21.46 -9.56 -0.22
C TRP A 39 -22.85 -10.22 -0.35
N SER A 40 -23.59 -10.29 0.76
CA SER A 40 -25.00 -10.70 0.72
C SER A 40 -25.90 -9.50 0.40
N TYR A 41 -27.02 -9.73 -0.28
CA TYR A 41 -28.04 -8.70 -0.46
C TYR A 41 -28.49 -8.13 0.90
N GLY A 42 -28.28 -6.82 1.11
CA GLY A 42 -28.70 -6.09 2.31
C GLY A 42 -27.73 -6.09 3.50
N GLY A 43 -26.55 -6.71 3.39
CA GLY A 43 -25.49 -6.63 4.41
C GLY A 43 -24.33 -5.73 3.99
N GLU A 44 -23.58 -5.20 4.97
CA GLU A 44 -22.30 -4.52 4.69
C GLU A 44 -21.29 -5.54 4.13
N PRO A 45 -20.60 -5.23 3.02
CA PRO A 45 -19.59 -6.13 2.48
C PRO A 45 -18.47 -6.41 3.48
N ARG A 46 -18.00 -7.65 3.50
CA ARG A 46 -16.89 -8.09 4.35
C ARG A 46 -15.83 -8.81 3.54
N PHE A 47 -14.61 -8.85 4.06
CA PHE A 47 -13.55 -9.73 3.56
C PHE A 47 -13.19 -10.74 4.63
N ALA A 48 -13.24 -12.02 4.28
CA ALA A 48 -12.95 -13.13 5.18
C ALA A 48 -11.64 -13.81 4.81
N ILE A 49 -10.85 -14.17 5.82
CA ILE A 49 -9.65 -15.00 5.68
C ILE A 49 -9.82 -16.23 6.56
N GLN A 50 -9.48 -17.38 6.00
CA GLN A 50 -9.22 -18.62 6.72
C GLN A 50 -7.76 -19.02 6.49
N ALA A 51 -7.04 -19.39 7.54
CA ALA A 51 -5.65 -19.82 7.43
C ALA A 51 -5.28 -20.78 8.57
N ASP A 52 -4.08 -21.35 8.49
CA ASP A 52 -3.57 -22.24 9.53
C ASP A 52 -3.32 -21.53 10.88
N GLY A 53 -3.16 -22.33 11.93
CA GLY A 53 -3.02 -21.85 13.30
C GLY A 53 -4.34 -21.59 14.03
N ALA A 54 -4.23 -20.98 15.20
CA ALA A 54 -5.33 -20.71 16.14
C ALA A 54 -5.61 -19.20 16.35
N GLY A 55 -4.71 -18.32 15.90
CA GLY A 55 -4.86 -16.86 16.06
C GLY A 55 -5.70 -16.23 14.95
N ASP A 56 -6.29 -15.07 15.23
CA ASP A 56 -6.96 -14.25 14.22
C ASP A 56 -5.97 -13.84 13.11
N PRO A 57 -6.23 -14.16 11.82
CA PRO A 57 -5.30 -13.86 10.73
C PRO A 57 -5.03 -12.35 10.56
N PHE A 58 -6.03 -11.48 10.75
CA PHE A 58 -5.84 -10.02 10.70
C PHE A 58 -5.02 -9.54 11.88
N GLY A 59 -5.30 -10.08 13.08
CA GLY A 59 -4.52 -9.81 14.29
C GLY A 59 -3.05 -10.14 14.11
N VAL A 60 -2.72 -11.31 13.55
CA VAL A 60 -1.34 -11.74 13.28
C VAL A 60 -0.63 -10.80 12.29
N VAL A 61 -1.30 -10.40 11.21
CA VAL A 61 -0.72 -9.48 10.22
C VAL A 61 -0.47 -8.09 10.82
N LEU A 62 -1.43 -7.54 11.58
CA LEU A 62 -1.27 -6.24 12.23
C LEU A 62 -0.17 -6.25 13.30
N ASP A 63 -0.04 -7.34 14.04
CA ASP A 63 1.07 -7.57 14.98
C ASP A 63 2.42 -7.59 14.26
N PHE A 64 2.50 -8.28 13.13
CA PHE A 64 3.70 -8.32 12.31
C PHE A 64 4.08 -6.93 11.81
N LEU A 65 3.12 -6.15 11.28
CA LEU A 65 3.38 -4.81 10.78
C LEU A 65 3.80 -3.84 11.89
N SER A 66 3.12 -3.87 13.05
CA SER A 66 3.47 -3.02 14.18
C SER A 66 4.85 -3.33 14.76
N LYS A 67 5.28 -4.60 14.78
CA LYS A 67 6.60 -5.01 15.30
C LYS A 67 7.68 -5.10 14.21
N GLY A 68 7.29 -4.93 12.95
CA GLY A 68 8.12 -5.08 11.76
C GLY A 68 9.22 -4.03 11.66
N ARG A 69 10.43 -4.45 11.26
CA ARG A 69 11.54 -3.55 10.95
C ARG A 69 11.68 -3.41 9.45
N LEU A 70 11.71 -2.17 8.97
CA LEU A 70 11.90 -1.85 7.57
C LEU A 70 13.38 -1.96 7.16
N LYS A 71 13.62 -2.54 5.99
CA LYS A 71 14.92 -2.61 5.31
C LYS A 71 14.73 -2.17 3.86
N ARG A 72 15.68 -1.38 3.36
CA ARG A 72 15.78 -1.09 1.92
C ARG A 72 16.57 -2.20 1.25
N LEU A 73 16.12 -2.69 0.12
CA LEU A 73 16.80 -3.73 -0.65
C LEU A 73 17.64 -3.08 -1.74
N ALA A 74 18.90 -3.48 -1.89
CA ALA A 74 19.80 -2.95 -2.90
C ALA A 74 20.65 -4.05 -3.55
N PRO A 75 21.08 -3.90 -4.81
CA PRO A 75 21.96 -4.86 -5.45
C PRO A 75 23.37 -4.84 -4.83
N LYS A 76 24.13 -5.91 -5.06
CA LYS A 76 25.55 -5.95 -4.71
C LYS A 76 26.31 -4.80 -5.39
N GLY A 77 27.15 -4.11 -4.63
CA GLY A 77 27.92 -2.96 -5.12
C GLY A 77 27.14 -1.65 -5.18
N TYR A 78 25.88 -1.62 -4.73
CA TYR A 78 25.16 -0.36 -4.58
C TYR A 78 25.88 0.58 -3.60
N VAL A 79 26.20 1.78 -4.08
CA VAL A 79 26.72 2.88 -3.26
C VAL A 79 25.65 3.95 -3.26
N GLU A 80 25.22 4.37 -2.07
CA GLU A 80 24.24 5.44 -1.93
C GLU A 80 24.82 6.73 -2.55
N PRO A 81 24.18 7.31 -3.59
CA PRO A 81 24.67 8.53 -4.20
C PRO A 81 24.75 9.66 -3.17
N SER A 82 25.92 10.30 -3.03
CA SER A 82 26.07 11.47 -2.16
C SER A 82 25.14 12.59 -2.66
N GLU A 83 24.58 13.38 -1.73
CA GLU A 83 23.58 14.42 -2.04
C GLU A 83 24.13 15.62 -2.85
N SER A 84 25.32 15.53 -3.44
CA SER A 84 26.09 16.65 -3.95
C SER A 84 26.57 16.48 -5.40
N VAL A 85 25.66 16.44 -6.37
CA VAL A 85 25.97 16.85 -7.76
C VAL A 85 24.71 17.50 -8.36
N GLY A 86 24.55 18.82 -8.24
CA GLY A 86 23.53 19.52 -9.03
C GLY A 86 22.90 20.82 -8.51
N LYS A 87 23.26 21.35 -7.32
CA LYS A 87 22.75 22.67 -6.93
C LYS A 87 23.69 23.79 -7.42
N LYS A 88 23.35 24.38 -8.57
CA LYS A 88 23.68 25.79 -8.84
C LYS A 88 23.11 26.61 -7.68
N GLN A 89 23.99 27.32 -6.96
CA GLN A 89 23.61 28.20 -5.84
C GLN A 89 22.63 29.27 -6.34
N PRO A 90 21.43 29.41 -5.74
CA PRO A 90 20.68 30.65 -5.82
C PRO A 90 21.31 31.68 -4.86
N LYS A 91 21.36 32.93 -5.30
CA LYS A 91 21.85 34.08 -4.51
C LYS A 91 21.08 34.20 -3.20
N LYS A 92 21.83 34.50 -2.13
CA LYS A 92 21.36 34.83 -0.78
C LYS A 92 20.19 35.81 -0.80
N ASN A 93 19.10 35.45 -0.12
CA ASN A 93 18.28 36.41 0.60
C ASN A 93 18.04 35.86 2.01
N GLU A 94 18.31 36.70 3.00
CA GLU A 94 18.23 36.41 4.42
C GLU A 94 16.77 36.29 4.87
N SER A 95 16.39 35.17 5.49
CA SER A 95 15.33 35.14 6.50
C SER A 95 15.26 33.79 7.24
N LYS A 96 15.65 33.86 8.53
CA LYS A 96 15.33 33.02 9.69
C LYS A 96 15.72 31.52 9.72
N PRO A 97 16.12 31.00 10.89
CA PRO A 97 16.69 29.66 11.01
C PRO A 97 15.56 28.62 10.96
N ARG A 98 15.56 27.79 9.92
CA ARG A 98 14.89 26.48 9.95
C ARG A 98 15.69 25.60 10.90
N GLU A 99 15.00 25.00 11.86
CA GLU A 99 15.53 23.95 12.71
C GLU A 99 16.24 22.90 11.86
N GLU A 100 17.45 22.56 12.30
CA GLU A 100 18.35 21.62 11.67
C GLU A 100 17.68 20.25 11.50
N GLU A 101 17.26 19.92 10.28
CA GLU A 101 16.86 18.58 9.90
C GLU A 101 18.03 17.61 10.11
N ARG A 102 17.75 16.62 10.96
CA ARG A 102 18.65 15.59 11.45
C ARG A 102 19.25 14.75 10.31
N LYS A 103 20.59 14.69 10.28
CA LYS A 103 21.48 13.58 9.89
C LYS A 103 20.84 12.40 9.09
N SER A 104 21.10 12.35 7.77
CA SER A 104 21.28 11.14 6.92
C SER A 104 20.42 9.90 7.24
N GLY A 105 19.09 10.05 7.32
CA GLY A 105 18.16 9.09 7.92
C GLY A 105 17.42 8.12 6.99
N ASP A 106 18.04 7.56 5.94
CA ASP A 106 17.35 6.64 5.02
C ASP A 106 17.18 5.20 5.54
N GLY A 107 17.70 4.91 6.73
CA GLY A 107 17.57 3.60 7.36
C GLY A 107 18.47 2.51 6.72
N PRO A 108 18.48 1.31 7.32
CA PRO A 108 19.40 0.24 6.94
C PRO A 108 19.11 -0.34 5.55
N VAL A 109 20.18 -0.47 4.75
CA VAL A 109 20.18 -1.18 3.46
C VAL A 109 20.58 -2.64 3.68
N LEU A 110 19.86 -3.54 3.03
CA LEU A 110 20.17 -4.96 2.91
C LEU A 110 20.56 -5.25 1.47
N THR A 111 21.80 -5.67 1.27
CA THR A 111 22.26 -6.15 -0.03
C THR A 111 21.64 -7.51 -0.32
N ILE A 112 21.09 -7.68 -1.51
CA ILE A 112 20.52 -8.94 -1.99
C ILE A 112 21.23 -9.40 -3.27
N GLU A 113 21.29 -10.71 -3.47
CA GLU A 113 21.91 -11.31 -4.66
C GLU A 113 21.05 -11.11 -5.90
N THR A 114 19.74 -11.36 -5.78
CA THR A 114 18.78 -11.18 -6.87
C THR A 114 18.01 -9.88 -6.65
N PHE A 115 18.46 -8.82 -7.31
CA PHE A 115 17.77 -7.53 -7.27
C PHE A 115 16.61 -7.52 -8.27
N PRO A 116 15.39 -7.11 -7.87
CA PRO A 116 14.20 -7.23 -8.72
C PRO A 116 14.19 -6.28 -9.93
N ALA A 117 14.92 -5.17 -9.84
CA ALA A 117 14.98 -4.17 -10.91
C ALA A 117 16.29 -4.26 -11.71
N ARG A 118 16.29 -3.69 -12.92
CA ARG A 118 17.53 -3.55 -13.72
C ARG A 118 18.53 -2.61 -13.06
N GLU A 119 18.04 -1.51 -12.49
CA GLU A 119 18.84 -0.46 -11.87
C GLU A 119 18.24 -0.02 -10.54
N ALA A 120 19.10 0.37 -9.61
CA ALA A 120 18.68 0.83 -8.30
C ALA A 120 18.29 2.32 -8.33
N ASP A 121 17.02 2.62 -8.09
CA ASP A 121 16.53 3.98 -7.86
C ASP A 121 16.58 4.30 -6.36
N ARG A 122 17.40 5.28 -5.97
CA ARG A 122 17.54 5.72 -4.56
C ARG A 122 16.19 6.05 -3.92
N LEU A 123 15.27 6.68 -4.66
CA LEU A 123 13.97 7.12 -4.14
C LEU A 123 12.94 5.99 -4.11
N ALA A 124 13.18 4.89 -4.82
CA ALA A 124 12.23 3.80 -4.96
C ALA A 124 12.87 2.42 -4.80
N LEU A 125 13.89 2.32 -3.94
CA LEU A 125 14.44 1.01 -3.57
C LEU A 125 13.31 0.10 -3.07
N PRO A 126 13.30 -1.18 -3.46
CA PRO A 126 12.36 -2.15 -2.94
C PRO A 126 12.53 -2.29 -1.43
N LEU A 127 11.45 -2.67 -0.77
CA LEU A 127 11.36 -2.67 0.69
C LEU A 127 11.14 -4.09 1.21
N ARG A 128 11.66 -4.33 2.42
CA ARG A 128 11.39 -5.53 3.19
C ARG A 128 10.96 -5.16 4.60
N ILE A 129 9.81 -5.67 5.03
CA ILE A 129 9.37 -5.62 6.42
C ILE A 129 9.73 -6.97 7.03
N LYS A 130 10.51 -6.97 8.11
CA LYS A 130 10.97 -8.20 8.77
C LYS A 130 10.60 -8.22 10.25
N HIS A 131 10.04 -9.34 10.72
CA HIS A 131 9.80 -9.62 12.13
C HIS A 131 9.86 -11.13 12.37
N ASP A 132 10.47 -11.54 13.48
CA ASP A 132 10.51 -12.93 13.97
C ASP A 132 10.85 -13.99 12.89
N GLY A 133 11.96 -13.75 12.18
CA GLY A 133 12.44 -14.64 11.12
C GLY A 133 11.67 -14.58 9.79
N ARG A 134 10.45 -14.03 9.78
CA ARG A 134 9.60 -13.88 8.59
C ARG A 134 9.73 -12.50 7.97
N HIS A 135 9.39 -12.39 6.69
CA HIS A 135 9.43 -11.12 5.98
C HIS A 135 8.37 -10.99 4.89
N LEU A 136 7.99 -9.75 4.61
CA LEU A 136 7.17 -9.36 3.46
C LEU A 136 7.99 -8.37 2.62
N ASP A 137 8.03 -8.60 1.32
CA ASP A 137 8.69 -7.71 0.37
C ASP A 137 7.65 -6.84 -0.35
N ILE A 138 8.08 -5.63 -0.69
CA ILE A 138 7.31 -4.69 -1.50
C ILE A 138 8.23 -4.22 -2.62
N THR A 139 8.07 -4.84 -3.78
CA THR A 139 8.90 -4.65 -4.98
C THR A 139 8.08 -4.31 -6.22
N HIS A 140 6.75 -4.37 -6.15
CA HIS A 140 5.84 -4.25 -7.30
C HIS A 140 6.12 -3.09 -8.28
N TRP A 141 6.65 -1.96 -7.82
CA TRP A 141 7.01 -0.82 -8.67
C TRP A 141 8.33 -0.96 -9.43
N CYS A 142 9.10 -2.02 -9.16
CA CYS A 142 10.44 -2.25 -9.68
C CYS A 142 10.74 -3.73 -9.94
N ASP A 143 9.72 -4.59 -9.99
CA ASP A 143 9.86 -6.05 -10.14
C ASP A 143 10.34 -6.53 -11.52
N GLY A 144 10.58 -5.59 -12.45
CA GLY A 144 11.06 -5.88 -13.80
C GLY A 144 10.10 -6.70 -14.66
N SER A 145 8.88 -6.96 -14.18
CA SER A 145 7.88 -7.75 -14.89
C SER A 145 7.25 -6.96 -16.04
N SER A 146 6.54 -7.66 -16.92
CA SER A 146 5.74 -7.02 -17.98
C SER A 146 4.46 -6.35 -17.45
N ARG A 147 4.16 -6.50 -16.15
CA ARG A 147 2.97 -5.93 -15.52
C ARG A 147 3.16 -4.43 -15.31
N ASN A 148 2.06 -3.69 -15.24
CA ASN A 148 2.12 -2.29 -14.87
C ASN A 148 2.73 -2.15 -13.47
N SER A 149 3.75 -1.30 -13.34
CA SER A 149 4.41 -1.03 -12.07
C SER A 149 3.44 -0.54 -10.98
N PHE A 150 2.34 0.09 -11.39
CA PHE A 150 1.33 0.69 -10.53
C PHE A 150 1.93 1.61 -9.44
N LYS A 151 3.07 2.25 -9.74
CA LYS A 151 3.75 3.20 -8.85
C LYS A 151 3.01 4.54 -8.86
N LEU A 152 2.44 4.93 -7.72
CA LEU A 152 1.67 6.17 -7.58
C LEU A 152 2.44 7.31 -6.88
N PHE A 153 3.57 7.01 -6.24
CA PHE A 153 4.46 8.01 -5.65
C PHE A 153 5.52 8.49 -6.65
N ALA A 154 5.89 9.77 -6.56
CA ALA A 154 6.76 10.44 -7.54
C ALA A 154 7.51 11.64 -6.91
N GLY A 155 8.35 12.29 -7.71
CA GLY A 155 9.10 13.48 -7.27
C GLY A 155 10.20 13.12 -6.26
N GLN A 156 10.29 13.86 -5.16
CA GLN A 156 11.29 13.65 -4.10
C GLN A 156 10.81 12.65 -3.02
N GLN A 157 9.65 12.03 -3.21
CA GLN A 157 9.11 11.05 -2.28
C GLN A 157 9.98 9.79 -2.26
N ARG A 158 10.38 9.35 -1.07
CA ARG A 158 11.19 8.14 -0.87
C ARG A 158 10.31 6.99 -0.38
N SER A 159 10.37 5.84 -1.04
CA SER A 159 9.56 4.64 -0.72
C SER A 159 9.72 4.21 0.74
N ASN A 160 10.96 4.22 1.25
CA ASN A 160 11.28 3.91 2.65
C ASN A 160 10.69 4.91 3.64
N GLY A 161 10.74 6.21 3.32
CA GLY A 161 10.17 7.26 4.17
C GLY A 161 8.66 7.12 4.29
N ILE A 162 7.98 6.87 3.16
CA ILE A 162 6.55 6.57 3.12
C ILE A 162 6.23 5.34 3.98
N ALA A 163 6.88 4.21 3.73
CA ALA A 163 6.60 2.98 4.46
C ALA A 163 6.88 3.11 5.96
N GLN A 164 7.98 3.77 6.35
CA GLN A 164 8.31 3.97 7.75
C GLN A 164 7.24 4.81 8.45
N GLN A 165 6.78 5.90 7.83
CA GLN A 165 5.68 6.72 8.35
C GLN A 165 4.40 5.89 8.55
N MET A 166 4.05 5.02 7.59
CA MET A 166 2.86 4.18 7.72
C MET A 166 3.01 3.15 8.84
N LEU A 167 4.16 2.50 8.97
CA LEU A 167 4.42 1.53 10.05
C LEU A 167 4.38 2.20 11.43
N ASP A 168 4.92 3.42 11.56
CA ASP A 168 4.84 4.20 12.79
C ASP A 168 3.40 4.58 13.13
N ALA A 169 2.61 4.97 12.12
CA ALA A 169 1.18 5.25 12.31
C ALA A 169 0.39 3.98 12.71
N ILE A 170 0.69 2.82 12.12
CA ILE A 170 0.07 1.54 12.50
C ILE A 170 0.41 1.18 13.96
N ARG A 171 1.66 1.38 14.40
CA ARG A 171 2.05 1.16 15.81
C ARG A 171 1.20 2.00 16.76
N GLN A 172 1.09 3.30 16.48
CA GLN A 172 0.29 4.22 17.29
C GLN A 172 -1.20 3.84 17.31
N LEU A 173 -1.75 3.45 16.16
CA LEU A 173 -3.13 2.95 16.07
C LEU A 173 -3.30 1.68 16.88
N ARG A 174 -2.34 0.76 16.83
CA ARG A 174 -2.39 -0.50 17.57
C ARG A 174 -2.36 -0.25 19.08
N ASP A 175 -1.48 0.62 19.56
CA ASP A 175 -1.38 1.00 20.97
C ASP A 175 -2.67 1.67 21.47
N ARG A 176 -3.29 2.52 20.63
CA ARG A 176 -4.51 3.26 20.99
C ARG A 176 -5.79 2.44 20.90
N LEU A 177 -5.94 1.60 19.88
CA LEU A 177 -7.20 0.93 19.55
C LEU A 177 -7.22 -0.55 19.94
N GLY A 178 -6.05 -1.19 20.07
CA GLY A 178 -5.95 -2.62 20.42
C GLY A 178 -6.79 -3.51 19.52
N GLU A 179 -7.63 -4.34 20.13
CA GLU A 179 -8.57 -5.25 19.45
C GLU A 179 -9.53 -4.55 18.49
N ARG A 180 -9.88 -3.28 18.74
CA ARG A 180 -10.78 -2.54 17.83
C ARG A 180 -10.17 -2.36 16.44
N LEU A 181 -8.84 -2.26 16.34
CA LEU A 181 -8.14 -2.21 15.05
C LEU A 181 -8.20 -3.55 14.32
N ILE A 182 -8.33 -4.68 15.03
CA ILE A 182 -8.48 -5.99 14.40
C ILE A 182 -9.88 -6.14 13.80
N VAL A 183 -10.90 -5.63 14.49
CA VAL A 183 -12.30 -5.69 14.06
C VAL A 183 -12.57 -4.82 12.83
N ASP A 184 -11.95 -3.63 12.77
CA ASP A 184 -12.04 -2.72 11.63
C ASP A 184 -10.65 -2.11 11.33
N PRO A 185 -9.78 -2.84 10.59
CA PRO A 185 -8.43 -2.37 10.29
C PRO A 185 -8.39 -1.34 9.17
N LEU A 186 -9.40 -1.31 8.30
CA LEU A 186 -9.43 -0.48 7.10
C LEU A 186 -10.10 0.88 7.36
N GLY A 187 -10.95 0.98 8.38
CA GLY A 187 -11.68 2.18 8.76
C GLY A 187 -10.81 3.33 9.28
N PRO A 188 -9.98 3.15 10.32
CA PRO A 188 -9.26 4.24 10.96
C PRO A 188 -8.36 5.02 10.00
N THR A 189 -8.53 6.34 9.99
CA THR A 189 -7.67 7.28 9.27
C THR A 189 -6.91 8.17 10.25
N VAL A 190 -5.71 8.60 9.84
CA VAL A 190 -4.88 9.55 10.59
C VAL A 190 -4.40 10.64 9.64
N PRO A 191 -4.01 11.82 10.15
CA PRO A 191 -3.33 12.82 9.35
C PRO A 191 -2.01 12.22 8.84
N LEU A 192 -1.93 12.00 7.53
CA LEU A 192 -0.72 11.58 6.85
C LEU A 192 -0.30 12.77 6.00
N GLY A 193 0.85 13.37 6.29
CA GLY A 193 1.35 14.51 5.51
C GLY A 193 1.47 14.22 4.00
N GLY A 194 2.07 15.13 3.23
CA GLY A 194 2.12 15.01 1.75
C GLY A 194 2.70 13.69 1.18
N SER A 195 3.38 12.87 1.98
CA SER A 195 3.91 11.56 1.58
C SER A 195 2.99 10.38 1.93
N SER A 196 2.58 9.60 0.93
CA SER A 196 2.00 8.25 1.10
C SER A 196 2.13 7.44 -0.19
N PHE A 197 1.66 6.18 -0.19
CA PHE A 197 1.61 5.36 -1.40
C PHE A 197 0.44 5.72 -2.32
N LYS A 198 -0.54 6.49 -1.83
CA LYS A 198 -1.70 7.03 -2.56
C LYS A 198 -2.69 5.96 -3.02
N PHE A 199 -2.78 4.87 -2.26
CA PHE A 199 -3.76 3.80 -2.51
C PHE A 199 -5.12 4.08 -1.85
N ASP A 200 -5.19 4.92 -0.83
CA ASP A 200 -6.45 5.24 -0.18
C ASP A 200 -7.10 6.48 -0.82
N PRO A 201 -8.22 6.34 -1.55
CA PRO A 201 -8.90 7.45 -2.21
C PRO A 201 -9.52 8.45 -1.22
N ARG A 202 -9.60 8.12 0.07
CA ARG A 202 -9.97 9.10 1.11
C ARG A 202 -8.96 10.23 1.24
N LYS A 203 -7.72 10.00 0.77
CA LYS A 203 -6.67 11.01 0.63
C LYS A 203 -6.79 11.85 -0.65
N SER A 204 -7.61 11.42 -1.60
CA SER A 204 -7.64 12.01 -2.94
C SER A 204 -8.31 13.37 -2.94
N TRP A 205 -7.52 14.38 -3.27
CA TRP A 205 -7.92 15.76 -3.47
C TRP A 205 -8.38 15.92 -4.92
N THR A 206 -9.67 16.16 -5.15
CA THR A 206 -10.25 16.26 -6.50
C THR A 206 -10.27 17.71 -6.99
N GLY A 207 -10.34 17.90 -8.31
CA GLY A 207 -10.17 19.18 -9.01
C GLY A 207 -11.19 20.31 -8.73
N ILE A 208 -12.08 20.18 -7.73
CA ILE A 208 -12.89 21.31 -7.24
C ILE A 208 -12.02 22.41 -6.62
N ASP A 209 -10.78 22.08 -6.23
CA ASP A 209 -9.85 23.02 -5.59
C ASP A 209 -8.65 23.41 -6.48
N ALA A 210 -8.79 23.34 -7.81
CA ALA A 210 -7.71 23.68 -8.75
C ALA A 210 -7.08 25.06 -8.44
N GLY A 211 -5.84 25.06 -7.93
CA GLY A 211 -5.11 26.26 -7.50
C GLY A 211 -4.65 26.24 -6.03
N TYR A 212 -5.00 25.22 -5.26
CA TYR A 212 -4.68 25.13 -3.83
C TYR A 212 -3.70 23.97 -3.55
N SER A 213 -2.67 24.18 -2.74
CA SER A 213 -1.72 23.12 -2.33
C SER A 213 -1.89 22.87 -0.83
N PRO A 214 -2.32 21.68 -0.39
CA PRO A 214 -2.43 21.36 1.04
C PRO A 214 -1.09 21.53 1.79
N ASP A 215 0.03 21.23 1.12
CA ASP A 215 1.38 21.41 1.67
C ASP A 215 1.73 22.89 1.91
N GLU A 216 1.15 23.81 1.14
CA GLU A 216 1.35 25.26 1.31
C GLU A 216 0.40 25.86 2.35
N GLN A 217 -0.66 25.13 2.73
CA GLN A 217 -1.78 25.64 3.52
C GLN A 217 -2.00 24.85 4.83
N SER A 218 -1.12 23.88 5.14
CA SER A 218 -1.12 23.10 6.40
C SER A 218 -2.45 22.38 6.68
N HIS A 219 -3.15 21.91 5.64
CA HIS A 219 -4.37 21.12 5.82
C HIS A 219 -4.03 19.62 5.85
N ASP A 220 -4.43 18.95 6.93
CA ASP A 220 -4.15 17.53 7.15
C ASP A 220 -5.02 16.63 6.27
N VAL A 221 -4.41 16.02 5.26
CA VAL A 221 -5.08 15.00 4.44
C VAL A 221 -5.05 13.66 5.17
N HIS A 222 -6.23 13.10 5.42
CA HIS A 222 -6.38 11.87 6.20
C HIS A 222 -6.40 10.63 5.29
N ALA A 223 -5.71 9.57 5.71
CA ALA A 223 -5.80 8.25 5.08
C ALA A 223 -5.53 7.13 6.09
N SER A 224 -5.90 5.91 5.74
CA SER A 224 -5.59 4.73 6.56
C SER A 224 -4.18 4.22 6.25
N PRO A 225 -3.25 4.22 7.22
CA PRO A 225 -1.91 3.70 7.01
C PRO A 225 -1.91 2.18 6.80
N VAL A 226 -2.93 1.48 7.34
CA VAL A 226 -3.16 0.06 7.10
C VAL A 226 -3.50 -0.18 5.63
N VAL A 227 -4.44 0.61 5.08
CA VAL A 227 -4.80 0.54 3.65
C VAL A 227 -3.59 0.81 2.77
N GLU A 228 -2.84 1.87 3.04
CA GLU A 228 -1.68 2.27 2.21
C GLU A 228 -0.60 1.16 2.15
N VAL A 229 -0.22 0.56 3.28
CA VAL A 229 0.81 -0.48 3.32
C VAL A 229 0.31 -1.82 2.77
N LEU A 230 -0.89 -2.24 3.16
CA LEU A 230 -1.41 -3.53 2.71
C LEU A 230 -1.83 -3.51 1.25
N ALA A 231 -2.28 -2.38 0.71
CA ALA A 231 -2.48 -2.26 -0.73
C ALA A 231 -1.15 -2.45 -1.48
N ALA A 232 -0.06 -1.82 -1.00
CA ALA A 232 1.26 -2.00 -1.58
C ALA A 232 1.75 -3.46 -1.54
N ILE A 233 1.48 -4.19 -0.45
CA ILE A 233 1.79 -5.62 -0.31
C ILE A 233 0.88 -6.47 -1.21
N GLY A 234 -0.42 -6.17 -1.26
CA GLY A 234 -1.40 -6.91 -2.06
C GLY A 234 -1.11 -6.84 -3.55
N LEU A 235 -0.48 -5.75 -3.99
CA LEU A 235 0.00 -5.60 -5.36
C LEU A 235 1.36 -6.24 -5.63
N GLU A 236 1.97 -7.02 -4.73
CA GLU A 236 3.27 -7.64 -5.02
C GLU A 236 3.18 -8.64 -6.18
N HIS A 237 2.22 -9.55 -6.12
CA HIS A 237 2.08 -10.66 -7.06
C HIS A 237 0.87 -10.56 -7.99
N THR A 238 0.09 -9.48 -7.90
CA THR A 238 -1.02 -9.19 -8.80
C THR A 238 -1.07 -7.69 -9.11
N ARG A 239 -1.78 -7.32 -10.18
CA ARG A 239 -2.08 -5.92 -10.54
C ARG A 239 -3.54 -5.83 -10.96
N PRO A 240 -4.24 -4.73 -10.64
CA PRO A 240 -5.50 -4.44 -11.30
C PRO A 240 -5.22 -4.21 -12.81
N ASP A 241 -6.26 -4.35 -13.62
CA ASP A 241 -6.13 -4.24 -15.07
C ASP A 241 -6.31 -2.77 -15.52
N GLU A 242 -5.25 -2.16 -16.04
CA GLU A 242 -5.31 -0.84 -16.68
C GLU A 242 -5.65 -1.03 -18.16
N PHE A 243 -6.96 -1.07 -18.47
CA PHE A 243 -7.48 -1.40 -19.80
C PHE A 243 -7.40 -0.21 -20.78
N GLU A 244 -7.36 1.02 -20.25
CA GLU A 244 -7.05 2.23 -21.00
C GLU A 244 -6.17 3.15 -20.14
N THR A 245 -5.55 4.16 -20.74
CA THR A 245 -4.68 5.09 -20.00
C THR A 245 -5.41 5.66 -18.79
N ARG A 246 -4.93 5.32 -17.59
CA ARG A 246 -5.47 5.71 -16.28
C ARG A 246 -6.86 5.17 -15.95
N ASN A 247 -7.49 4.38 -16.82
CA ASN A 247 -8.72 3.68 -16.47
C ASN A 247 -8.36 2.26 -16.03
N VAL A 248 -8.68 1.98 -14.77
CA VAL A 248 -8.25 0.76 -14.10
C VAL A 248 -9.47 0.02 -13.60
N ARG A 249 -9.47 -1.31 -13.73
CA ARG A 249 -10.50 -2.18 -13.17
C ARG A 249 -9.92 -3.24 -12.24
N TYR A 250 -10.74 -3.67 -11.29
CA TYR A 250 -10.43 -4.77 -10.39
C TYR A 250 -11.65 -5.66 -10.19
N GLY A 251 -11.38 -6.94 -9.97
CA GLY A 251 -12.39 -7.94 -9.63
C GLY A 251 -12.48 -8.18 -8.13
N VAL A 252 -13.70 -8.43 -7.69
CA VAL A 252 -14.07 -8.81 -6.32
C VAL A 252 -14.76 -10.16 -6.43
N TRP A 253 -14.24 -11.20 -5.75
CA TRP A 253 -14.68 -12.59 -5.90
C TRP A 253 -15.42 -13.12 -4.66
N GLY A 254 -16.48 -13.89 -4.88
CA GLY A 254 -17.54 -14.15 -3.90
C GLY A 254 -17.43 -15.48 -3.18
N ALA A 255 -16.23 -16.08 -3.20
CA ALA A 255 -15.94 -17.38 -2.60
C ALA A 255 -14.58 -17.34 -1.92
N SER A 256 -14.32 -18.26 -1.00
CA SER A 256 -12.97 -18.38 -0.42
C SER A 256 -12.03 -19.04 -1.43
N LEU A 257 -11.00 -18.32 -1.87
CA LEU A 257 -10.03 -18.76 -2.87
C LEU A 257 -8.62 -18.80 -2.28
N PRO A 258 -7.77 -19.76 -2.70
CA PRO A 258 -6.34 -19.70 -2.47
C PRO A 258 -5.70 -18.57 -3.27
N LEU A 259 -4.51 -18.12 -2.85
CA LEU A 259 -3.75 -17.04 -3.51
C LEU A 259 -3.61 -17.23 -5.03
N LEU A 260 -3.38 -18.46 -5.49
CA LEU A 260 -3.23 -18.78 -6.92
C LEU A 260 -4.44 -18.36 -7.76
N LEU A 261 -5.65 -18.38 -7.19
CA LEU A 261 -6.88 -17.98 -7.87
C LEU A 261 -7.31 -16.55 -7.49
N ALA A 262 -7.02 -16.10 -6.27
CA ALA A 262 -7.33 -14.73 -5.84
C ALA A 262 -6.56 -13.67 -6.64
N ARG A 263 -5.27 -13.92 -6.97
CA ARG A 263 -4.44 -13.01 -7.75
C ARG A 263 -5.03 -12.65 -9.12
N PRO A 264 -5.36 -13.61 -10.01
CA PRO A 264 -6.01 -13.30 -11.28
C PRO A 264 -7.45 -12.79 -11.10
N ALA A 265 -8.17 -13.23 -10.07
CA ALA A 265 -9.50 -12.70 -9.78
C ALA A 265 -9.47 -11.19 -9.47
N LEU A 266 -8.47 -10.70 -8.73
CA LEU A 266 -8.29 -9.27 -8.49
C LEU A 266 -8.08 -8.48 -9.79
N ALA A 267 -7.40 -9.07 -10.78
CA ALA A 267 -7.21 -8.48 -12.10
C ALA A 267 -8.47 -8.51 -12.98
N GLY A 268 -9.60 -8.99 -12.47
CA GLY A 268 -10.87 -9.11 -13.20
C GLY A 268 -10.97 -10.36 -14.08
N VAL A 269 -10.04 -11.31 -13.96
CA VAL A 269 -10.10 -12.59 -14.69
C VAL A 269 -11.11 -13.50 -14.01
N SER A 270 -12.06 -14.05 -14.78
CA SER A 270 -13.02 -15.04 -14.27
C SER A 270 -12.32 -16.33 -13.86
N VAL A 271 -12.55 -16.76 -12.63
CA VAL A 271 -11.95 -17.98 -12.04
C VAL A 271 -13.00 -19.01 -11.62
N GLY A 272 -14.20 -18.95 -12.21
CA GLY A 272 -15.26 -19.93 -11.98
C GLY A 272 -16.07 -19.75 -10.68
N VAL A 273 -15.99 -18.57 -10.07
CA VAL A 273 -16.83 -18.18 -8.92
C VAL A 273 -17.57 -16.88 -9.22
N PRO A 274 -18.64 -16.54 -8.49
CA PRO A 274 -19.31 -15.25 -8.66
C PRO A 274 -18.31 -14.09 -8.48
N MET A 275 -18.34 -13.14 -9.40
CA MET A 275 -17.46 -11.97 -9.39
C MET A 275 -18.26 -10.69 -9.66
N ARG A 276 -17.81 -9.60 -9.07
CA ARG A 276 -18.21 -8.23 -9.39
C ARG A 276 -16.97 -7.48 -9.87
N VAL A 277 -17.14 -6.62 -10.88
CA VAL A 277 -16.03 -5.86 -11.44
C VAL A 277 -16.29 -4.39 -11.18
N PHE A 278 -15.24 -3.69 -10.77
CA PHE A 278 -15.28 -2.27 -10.45
C PHE A 278 -14.21 -1.55 -11.25
N ARG A 279 -14.48 -0.31 -11.64
CA ARG A 279 -13.56 0.55 -12.37
C ARG A 279 -13.33 1.86 -11.63
N PHE A 280 -12.12 2.39 -11.71
CA PHE A 280 -11.73 3.68 -11.16
C PHE A 280 -10.71 4.36 -12.07
N ILE A 281 -10.41 5.62 -11.78
CA ILE A 281 -9.47 6.41 -12.57
C ILE A 281 -8.24 6.73 -11.71
N LEU A 282 -7.06 6.72 -12.34
CA LEU A 282 -5.85 7.32 -11.80
C LEU A 282 -5.83 8.81 -12.15
N ASP A 283 -6.42 9.64 -11.29
CA ASP A 283 -6.46 11.09 -11.48
C ASP A 283 -5.12 11.75 -11.09
N LEU A 284 -4.98 13.06 -11.32
CA LEU A 284 -3.80 13.82 -10.98
C LEU A 284 -4.07 14.85 -9.88
N ALA A 285 -3.33 14.75 -8.79
CA ALA A 285 -3.15 15.83 -7.83
C ALA A 285 -1.76 16.47 -8.07
N GLY A 286 -1.73 17.55 -8.86
CA GLY A 286 -0.47 18.12 -9.34
C GLY A 286 0.30 17.15 -10.24
N LYS A 287 1.51 16.75 -9.84
CA LYS A 287 2.33 15.76 -10.57
C LYS A 287 2.10 14.31 -10.13
N ASN A 288 1.25 14.10 -9.13
CA ASN A 288 1.06 12.80 -8.50
C ASN A 288 -0.19 12.11 -9.02
N LYS A 289 -0.06 10.81 -9.32
CA LYS A 289 -1.24 9.97 -9.57
C LYS A 289 -1.95 9.69 -8.24
N ILE A 290 -3.26 9.77 -8.23
CA ILE A 290 -4.14 9.45 -7.10
C ILE A 290 -5.23 8.49 -7.57
N VAL A 291 -5.63 7.57 -6.70
CA VAL A 291 -6.76 6.68 -6.97
C VAL A 291 -8.08 7.36 -6.63
N THR A 292 -9.10 7.23 -7.48
CA THR A 292 -10.46 7.68 -7.15
C THR A 292 -11.26 6.55 -6.51
N PHE A 293 -12.42 6.89 -5.91
CA PHE A 293 -13.44 5.87 -5.67
C PHE A 293 -13.87 5.23 -6.98
N ALA A 294 -14.22 3.95 -6.90
CA ALA A 294 -14.63 3.15 -8.03
C ALA A 294 -16.13 3.26 -8.30
N GLN A 295 -16.53 2.75 -9.46
CA GLN A 295 -17.90 2.47 -9.84
C GLN A 295 -18.00 1.00 -10.22
N GLU A 296 -19.10 0.34 -9.86
CA GLU A 296 -19.36 -1.02 -10.30
C GLU A 296 -19.68 -1.04 -11.80
N GLU A 297 -19.10 -1.98 -12.53
CA GLU A 297 -19.48 -2.28 -13.90
C GLU A 297 -20.79 -3.07 -13.87
N THR A 298 -21.91 -2.39 -14.11
CA THR A 298 -23.17 -3.06 -14.36
C THR A 298 -23.15 -3.67 -15.75
N SER A 299 -23.22 -5.00 -15.82
CA SER A 299 -23.48 -5.74 -17.07
C SER A 299 -24.93 -5.62 -17.50
#